data_AF-A0AAV3X5H2-F1
#
_entry.id   AF-A0AAV3X5H2-F1
#
_cell.length_a   1.000
_cell.length_b   1.000
_cell.length_c   1.000
_cell.angle_alpha   90.00
_cell.angle_beta   90.00
_cell.angle_gamma   90.00
#
_symmetry.space_group_name_H-M   'P 1'
#
loop_
_entity.id
_entity.type
_entity.pdbx_description
1 polymer ?
#
loop_
_entity_poly.entity_id
_entity_poly.type
_entity_poly.pdbx_seq_one_letter_code
_entity_poly.pdbx_strand_id
1 'polypeptide(L)'
;MAGPFRLAPDEVQGGIPTWAFGKETKVIVDCNVDGNFELRAGGSPSETTSVRTGRNEFFRNFAGVLLAVKNLTSQDITVTTE
;
A
#
# COMPACT_ATOMS: atom_id res chain seq x y z
N MET A 1 -6.33 -8.19 0.11
CA MET A 1 -5.87 -9.55 -0.17
C MET A 1 -4.81 -9.55 -1.27
N ALA A 2 -3.53 -9.82 -0.96
CA ALA A 2 -2.39 -10.15 -1.84
C ALA A 2 -1.04 -9.82 -1.17
N GLY A 3 0.07 -10.34 -1.71
CA GLY A 3 1.42 -10.14 -1.19
C GLY A 3 1.97 -11.37 -0.47
N PRO A 4 3.10 -11.26 0.25
CA PRO A 4 3.87 -10.03 0.46
C PRO A 4 4.61 -9.57 -0.80
N PHE A 5 4.60 -8.26 -1.05
CA PHE A 5 5.38 -7.60 -2.09
C PHE A 5 6.52 -6.82 -1.46
N ARG A 6 7.75 -7.09 -1.87
CA ARG A 6 8.90 -6.28 -1.50
C ARG A 6 9.06 -5.17 -2.53
N LEU A 7 9.04 -3.92 -2.09
CA LEU A 7 9.24 -2.75 -2.95
C LEU A 7 10.51 -2.00 -2.56
N ALA A 8 11.43 -1.85 -3.49
CA ALA A 8 12.58 -0.96 -3.35
C ALA A 8 12.14 0.52 -3.31
N PRO A 9 13.00 1.45 -2.84
CA PRO A 9 12.72 2.88 -2.93
C PRO A 9 12.32 3.31 -4.33
N ASP A 10 11.29 4.16 -4.43
CA ASP A 10 10.66 4.62 -5.67
C ASP A 10 9.99 3.56 -6.56
N GLU A 11 10.03 2.29 -6.17
CA GLU A 11 9.34 1.22 -6.88
C GLU A 11 7.83 1.31 -6.73
N VAL A 12 7.11 0.98 -7.81
CA VAL A 12 5.65 0.94 -7.86
C VAL A 12 5.19 -0.50 -8.09
N GLN A 13 4.44 -1.06 -7.16
CA GLN A 13 3.72 -2.31 -7.33
C GLN A 13 2.26 -2.02 -7.67
N GLY A 14 1.88 -2.26 -8.92
CA GLY A 14 0.50 -2.16 -9.40
C GLY A 14 -0.24 -3.50 -9.37
N GLY A 15 -1.54 -3.45 -9.70
CA GLY A 15 -2.36 -4.64 -9.94
C GLY A 15 -2.74 -5.42 -8.68
N ILE A 16 -2.69 -4.79 -7.51
CA ILE A 16 -3.03 -5.43 -6.23
C ILE A 16 -4.56 -5.47 -6.09
N PRO A 17 -5.16 -6.66 -5.94
CA PRO A 17 -6.60 -6.77 -5.77
C PRO A 17 -7.06 -6.24 -4.40
N THR A 18 -8.24 -5.63 -4.38
CA THR A 18 -8.87 -5.07 -3.19
C THR A 18 -10.26 -5.66 -3.01
N TRP A 19 -10.82 -5.54 -1.82
CA TRP A 19 -12.23 -5.91 -1.61
C TRP A 19 -13.17 -5.04 -2.42
N ALA A 20 -14.25 -5.66 -2.90
CA ALA A 20 -15.37 -4.99 -3.53
C ALA A 20 -16.07 -4.01 -2.57
N PHE A 21 -16.90 -3.13 -3.14
CA PHE A 21 -17.65 -2.12 -2.40
C PHE A 21 -18.40 -2.71 -1.18
N GLY A 22 -18.36 -2.00 -0.06
CA GLY A 22 -18.97 -2.42 1.22
C GLY A 22 -18.04 -3.19 2.14
N LYS A 23 -16.79 -3.45 1.73
CA LYS A 23 -15.73 -4.00 2.59
C LYS A 23 -14.47 -3.15 2.49
N GLU A 24 -13.76 -3.03 3.61
CA GLU A 24 -12.47 -2.37 3.67
C GLU A 24 -11.36 -3.37 3.34
N THR A 25 -10.36 -2.91 2.60
CA THR A 25 -9.09 -3.59 2.42
C THR A 25 -8.12 -3.09 3.46
N LYS A 26 -7.53 -4.02 4.18
CA LYS A 26 -6.45 -3.71 5.11
C LYS A 26 -5.14 -3.74 4.34
N VAL A 27 -4.40 -2.64 4.34
CA VAL A 27 -3.06 -2.53 3.76
C VAL A 27 -2.06 -2.52 4.91
N ILE A 28 -1.20 -3.52 4.95
CA ILE A 28 -0.16 -3.68 5.94
C ILE A 28 1.17 -3.32 5.29
N VAL A 29 1.91 -2.40 5.90
CA VAL A 29 3.22 -1.97 5.43
C VAL A 29 4.24 -2.16 6.56
N ASP A 30 5.16 -3.10 6.34
CA ASP A 30 6.30 -3.34 7.23
C ASP A 30 7.52 -2.57 6.70
N CYS A 31 8.04 -1.67 7.53
CA CYS A 31 9.14 -0.76 7.18
C CYS A 31 10.29 -0.88 8.18
N ASN A 32 11.54 -0.77 7.72
CA ASN A 32 12.71 -0.65 8.60
C ASN A 32 13.08 0.80 8.92
N VAL A 33 12.39 1.76 8.29
CA VAL A 33 12.61 3.20 8.45
C VAL A 33 11.29 3.95 8.45
N ASP A 34 11.30 5.13 9.06
CA ASP A 34 10.23 6.09 8.92
C ASP A 34 10.23 6.69 7.51
N GLY A 35 9.07 7.05 6.99
CA GLY A 35 8.96 7.69 5.69
C GLY A 35 7.52 7.81 5.23
N ASN A 36 7.33 7.76 3.92
CA ASN A 36 6.01 7.80 3.31
C ASN A 36 5.84 6.67 2.31
N PHE A 37 4.60 6.37 1.98
CA PHE A 37 4.25 5.55 0.84
C PHE A 37 3.00 6.14 0.18
N GLU A 38 2.78 5.81 -1.08
CA GLU A 38 1.67 6.34 -1.86
C GLU A 38 0.75 5.20 -2.29
N LEU A 39 -0.56 5.45 -2.21
CA LEU A 39 -1.65 4.56 -2.59
C LEU A 39 -2.41 5.16 -3.77
N ARG A 40 -2.68 4.37 -4.79
CA ARG A 40 -3.51 4.80 -5.93
C ARG A 40 -4.43 3.68 -6.39
N ALA A 41 -5.74 3.90 -6.35
CA ALA A 41 -6.73 2.94 -6.86
C ALA A 41 -7.17 3.32 -8.27
N GLY A 42 -6.73 2.55 -9.28
CA GLY A 42 -7.09 2.75 -10.68
C GLY A 42 -6.81 4.19 -11.18
N GLY A 43 -7.86 4.84 -11.70
CA GLY A 43 -7.80 6.21 -12.22
C GLY A 43 -7.87 7.32 -11.16
N SER A 44 -8.07 6.97 -9.88
CA SER A 44 -8.18 7.93 -8.79
C SER A 44 -6.86 8.68 -8.53
N PRO A 45 -6.91 9.86 -7.90
CA PRO A 45 -5.72 10.54 -7.42
C PRO A 45 -4.93 9.67 -6.44
N SER A 46 -3.62 9.90 -6.39
CA SER A 46 -2.74 9.30 -5.40
C SER A 46 -2.99 9.87 -4.00
N GLU A 47 -2.95 9.02 -2.98
CA GLU A 47 -2.95 9.38 -1.55
C GLU A 47 -1.59 9.03 -0.94
N THR A 48 -0.88 10.02 -0.41
CA THR A 48 0.37 9.80 0.34
C THR A 48 0.07 9.63 1.82
N THR A 49 0.65 8.61 2.43
CA THR A 49 0.51 8.32 3.86
C THR A 49 1.87 8.10 4.50
N SER A 50 2.04 8.59 5.73
CA SER A 50 3.27 8.39 6.50
C SER A 50 3.29 7.01 7.16
N VAL A 51 4.46 6.40 7.19
CA VAL A 51 4.74 5.11 7.83
C VAL A 51 5.87 5.29 8.85
N ARG A 52 5.78 4.51 9.93
CA ARG A 52 6.83 4.41 10.94
C ARG A 52 7.59 3.10 10.81
N THR A 53 8.78 3.05 11.38
CA THR A 53 9.54 1.81 11.54
C THR A 53 8.70 0.77 12.28
N GLY A 54 8.66 -0.45 11.76
CA GLY A 54 7.78 -1.53 12.19
C GLY A 54 6.56 -1.71 11.29
N ARG A 55 5.49 -2.27 11.85
CA ARG A 55 4.26 -2.65 11.13
C ARG A 55 3.23 -1.53 11.19
N ASN A 56 2.79 -1.06 10.04
CA ASN A 56 1.74 -0.03 9.90
C ASN A 56 0.53 -0.64 9.22
N GLU A 57 -0.68 -0.36 9.73
CA GLU A 57 -1.92 -0.93 9.19
C GLU A 57 -2.89 0.19 8.79
N PHE A 58 -3.40 0.12 7.57
CA PHE A 58 -4.32 1.10 7.00
C PHE A 58 -5.58 0.41 6.51
N PHE A 59 -6.75 0.95 6.88
CA PHE A 59 -8.04 0.44 6.43
C PHE A 59 -8.65 1.43 5.45
N ARG A 60 -8.93 0.94 4.23
CA ARG A 60 -9.45 1.75 3.13
C ARG A 60 -10.42 0.93 2.28
N ASN A 61 -11.53 1.54 1.89
CA ASN A 61 -12.42 0.96 0.90
C ASN A 61 -12.02 1.46 -0.50
N PHE A 62 -11.61 0.53 -1.36
CA PHE A 62 -11.22 0.79 -2.75
C PHE A 62 -12.28 0.34 -3.77
N ALA A 63 -13.44 -0.11 -3.31
CA ALA A 63 -14.58 -0.53 -4.14
C ALA A 63 -14.26 -1.61 -5.20
N GLY A 64 -13.26 -2.46 -4.95
CA GLY A 64 -12.82 -3.52 -5.87
C GLY A 64 -11.88 -3.06 -6.99
N VAL A 65 -11.44 -1.80 -6.95
CA VAL A 65 -10.52 -1.24 -7.94
C VAL A 65 -9.09 -1.66 -7.62
N LEU A 66 -8.34 -2.08 -8.64
CA LEU A 66 -6.94 -2.47 -8.47
C LEU A 66 -6.10 -1.34 -7.87
N LEU A 67 -5.38 -1.69 -6.82
CA LEU A 67 -4.48 -0.81 -6.09
C LEU A 67 -3.08 -0.84 -6.70
N ALA A 68 -2.45 0.33 -6.73
CA ALA A 68 -1.03 0.50 -6.87
C ALA A 68 -0.46 1.14 -5.61
N VAL A 69 0.70 0.64 -5.17
CA VAL A 69 1.48 1.22 -4.07
C VAL A 69 2.84 1.64 -4.59
N LYS A 70 3.31 2.80 -4.15
CA LYS A 70 4.68 3.28 -4.38
C LYS A 70 5.41 3.45 -3.07
N ASN A 71 6.62 2.92 -2.98
CA ASN A 71 7.50 3.15 -1.84
C ASN A 71 8.18 4.53 -1.96
N LEU A 72 7.95 5.41 -0.98
CA LEU A 72 8.63 6.72 -0.88
C LEU A 72 9.56 6.78 0.34
N THR A 73 9.85 5.63 0.95
CA THR A 73 10.86 5.52 2.01
C THR A 73 12.25 5.33 1.41
N SER A 74 13.28 5.50 2.23
CA SER A 74 14.68 5.34 1.81
C SER A 74 15.18 3.89 1.77
N GLN A 75 14.35 2.92 2.16
CA GLN A 75 14.69 1.50 2.17
C GLN A 75 13.56 0.64 1.61
N ASP A 76 13.83 -0.65 1.42
CA ASP A 76 12.80 -1.59 1.00
C ASP A 76 11.69 -1.69 2.05
N ILE A 77 10.45 -1.73 1.58
CA ILE A 77 9.26 -2.01 2.39
C ILE A 77 8.61 -3.31 1.94
N THR A 78 7.86 -3.94 2.85
CA THR A 78 7.00 -5.07 2.50
C THR A 78 5.54 -4.65 2.61
N VAL A 79 4.78 -4.87 1.54
CA VAL A 79 3.34 -4.56 1.50
C VAL A 79 2.54 -5.85 1.38
N THR A 80 1.54 -6.00 2.24
CA THR A 80 0.53 -7.05 2.16
C THR A 80 -0.85 -6.41 2.22
N THR A 81 -1.82 -6.93 1.48
CA THR A 81 -3.21 -6.54 1.67
C THR A 81 -4.02 -7.73 2.16
N GLU A 82 -5.00 -7.46 3.02
CA GLU A 82 -5.97 -8.44 3.54
C GLU A 82 -7.38 -8.00 3.16
#